data_AF-A0A354MC66-F1
#
_entry.id   AF-A0A354MC66-F1
#
_cell.length_a   1.000
_cell.length_b   1.000
_cell.length_c   1.000
_cell.angle_alpha   90.00
_cell.angle_beta   90.00
_cell.angle_gamma   90.00
#
_symmetry.space_group_name_H-M   'P 1'
#
loop_
_entity.id
_entity.type
_entity.pdbx_description
1 polymer ?
#
loop_
_entity_poly.entity_id
_entity_poly.type
_entity_poly.pdbx_seq_one_letter_code
_entity_poly.pdbx_strand_id
1 'polypeptide(L)' 'MKLTIAEIQGTKYVQIYLTEEELQKEETKDLAQKYKQEKYSVAIFVTGKENYPEILEKIITKQVELNKNVC' A
#
# COMPACT_ATOMS: atom_id res chain seq x y z
N MET A 1 1.29 -13.82 3.83
CA MET A 1 0.71 -12.64 3.15
C MET A 1 -0.69 -12.33 3.67
N LYS A 2 -1.05 -11.05 3.89
CA LYS A 2 -2.42 -10.58 4.16
C LYS A 2 -2.75 -9.44 3.21
N LEU A 3 -3.91 -9.49 2.56
CA LEU A 3 -4.33 -8.51 1.57
C LEU A 3 -5.62 -7.84 2.03
N THR A 4 -5.63 -6.52 2.03
CA THR A 4 -6.77 -5.69 2.41
C THR A 4 -7.12 -4.79 1.24
N ILE A 5 -8.38 -4.82 0.81
CA ILE A 5 -8.89 -3.95 -0.25
C ILE A 5 -9.78 -2.91 0.41
N ALA A 6 -9.53 -1.64 0.16
CA ALA A 6 -10.33 -0.53 0.62
C ALA A 6 -10.76 0.33 -0.57
N GLU A 7 -12.02 0.75 -0.60
CA GLU A 7 -12.51 1.68 -1.62
C GLU A 7 -12.78 3.02 -0.96
N ILE A 8 -12.07 4.07 -1.40
CA ILE A 8 -12.19 5.42 -0.86
C ILE A 8 -12.44 6.35 -2.05
N GLN A 9 -13.57 7.06 -2.03
CA GLN A 9 -13.97 8.02 -3.08
C GLN A 9 -13.92 7.41 -4.50
N GLY A 10 -14.37 6.16 -4.67
CA GLY A 10 -14.38 5.46 -5.96
C GLY A 10 -13.00 5.00 -6.46
N THR A 11 -11.93 5.27 -5.69
CA THR A 11 -10.60 4.74 -5.94
C THR A 11 -10.39 3.50 -5.10
N LYS A 12 -9.99 2.40 -5.73
CA LYS A 12 -9.72 1.15 -5.05
C LYS A 12 -8.26 1.08 -4.64
N TYR A 13 -8.03 0.94 -3.35
CA TYR A 13 -6.73 0.80 -2.71
C TYR A 13 -6.53 -0.65 -2.29
N VAL A 14 -5.36 -1.19 -2.58
CA VAL A 14 -4.95 -2.53 -2.15
C VAL A 14 -3.77 -2.37 -1.22
N GLN A 15 -3.92 -2.77 0.04
CA GLN A 15 -2.82 -2.90 0.99
C GLN A 15 -2.40 -4.37 1.07
N ILE A 16 -1.13 -4.64 0.82
CA ILE A 16 -0.57 -5.99 0.91
C ILE A 16 0.47 -6.01 2.03
N TYR A 17 0.23 -6.84 3.03
CA TYR A 17 1.14 -7.08 4.16
C TYR A 17 1.86 -8.40 3.95
N LEU A 18 3.19 -8.35 3.87
CA LEU A 18 4.04 -9.49 3.55
C LEU A 18 5.44 -9.27 4.14
N THR A 19 6.24 -10.30 4.36
CA THR A 19 7.61 -10.17 4.90
C THR A 19 8.62 -9.87 3.79
N GLU A 20 9.84 -9.43 4.10
CA GLU A 20 10.88 -9.22 3.08
C GLU A 20 11.13 -10.47 2.23
N GLU A 21 11.09 -11.63 2.87
CA GLU A 21 11.22 -12.94 2.20
C GLU A 21 10.10 -13.19 1.18
N GLU A 22 8.87 -12.85 1.54
CA GLU A 22 7.71 -12.97 0.64
C GLU A 22 7.75 -11.90 -0.46
N LEU A 23 8.30 -10.70 -0.22
CA LEU A 23 8.43 -9.64 -1.22
C LEU A 23 9.37 -10.06 -2.36
N GLN A 24 10.41 -10.81 -2.03
CA GLN A 24 11.41 -11.26 -2.98
C GLN A 24 10.91 -12.40 -3.87
N LYS A 25 9.83 -13.09 -3.47
CA LYS A 25 9.18 -14.11 -4.29
C LYS A 25 8.59 -13.50 -5.56
N GLU A 26 8.71 -14.24 -6.66
CA GLU A 26 8.18 -13.83 -7.96
C GLU A 26 6.66 -13.67 -7.94
N GLU A 27 5.96 -14.51 -7.16
CA GLU A 27 4.50 -14.42 -6.95
C GLU A 27 4.04 -13.03 -6.48
N THR A 28 4.78 -12.40 -5.57
CA THR A 28 4.43 -11.08 -5.03
C THR A 28 4.67 -9.97 -6.04
N LYS A 29 5.70 -10.10 -6.88
CA LYS A 29 5.99 -9.15 -7.97
C LYS A 29 4.89 -9.21 -9.04
N ASP A 30 4.46 -10.42 -9.39
CA ASP A 30 3.39 -10.63 -10.38
C ASP A 30 2.04 -10.06 -9.88
N LEU A 31 1.72 -10.29 -8.60
CA LEU A 31 0.57 -9.69 -7.92
C LEU A 31 0.61 -8.16 -7.92
N ALA A 32 1.74 -7.56 -7.53
CA ALA A 32 1.90 -6.11 -7.52
C ALA A 32 1.73 -5.51 -8.93
N GLN A 33 2.24 -6.21 -9.96
CA GLN A 33 2.11 -5.80 -11.35
C GLN A 33 0.67 -5.89 -11.85
N LYS A 34 -0.07 -6.97 -11.53
CA LYS A 34 -1.50 -7.10 -11.85
C LYS A 34 -2.32 -5.96 -11.28
N TYR A 35 -2.16 -5.67 -9.99
CA TYR A 35 -2.93 -4.59 -9.36
C TYR A 35 -2.58 -3.20 -9.92
N LYS A 36 -1.32 -2.98 -10.31
CA LYS A 36 -0.90 -1.75 -10.99
C LYS A 36 -1.54 -1.62 -12.39
N GLN A 37 -1.68 -2.71 -13.12
CA GLN A 37 -2.36 -2.74 -14.43
C GLN A 37 -3.86 -2.49 -14.31
N GLU A 38 -4.49 -3.02 -13.26
CA GLU A 38 -5.92 -2.82 -12.98
C GLU A 38 -6.26 -1.43 -12.41
N LYS A 39 -5.33 -0.46 -12.44
CA LYS A 39 -5.45 0.89 -11.86
C LYS A 39 -5.75 0.93 -10.35
N TYR A 40 -5.44 -0.13 -9.61
CA TYR A 40 -5.53 -0.10 -8.16
C TYR A 40 -4.34 0.65 -7.58
N SER A 41 -4.59 1.50 -6.59
CA SER A 41 -3.52 2.11 -5.80
C SER A 41 -2.98 1.06 -4.83
N VAL A 42 -1.84 0.48 -5.17
CA VAL A 42 -1.19 -0.57 -4.38
C VAL A 42 -0.24 0.04 -3.36
N ALA A 43 -0.41 -0.35 -2.10
CA ALA A 43 0.52 -0.08 -1.01
C ALA A 43 1.05 -1.42 -0.46
N ILE A 44 2.37 -1.61 -0.54
CA ILE A 44 3.03 -2.83 -0.07
C ILE A 44 3.71 -2.52 1.25
N PHE A 45 3.36 -3.28 2.29
CA PHE A 45 3.87 -3.17 3.63
C PHE A 45 4.71 -4.39 3.95
N VAL A 46 5.99 -4.16 4.25
CA VAL A 46 6.97 -5.21 4.45
C VAL A 46 7.24 -5.40 5.94
N THR A 47 6.81 -6.53 6.48
CA THR A 47 7.01 -6.92 7.88
C THR A 47 8.48 -7.35 8.06
N GLY A 48 9.24 -6.62 8.86
CA GLY A 48 10.70 -6.82 9.05
C GLY A 48 11.47 -5.51 9.21
N LYS A 49 10.94 -4.38 8.70
CA LYS A 49 11.39 -3.04 9.06
C LYS A 49 10.56 -2.49 10.20
N GLU A 50 11.21 -2.39 11.35
CA GLU A 50 10.76 -1.89 12.63
C GLU A 50 10.30 -0.43 12.54
N ASN A 51 9.07 -0.16 12.07
CA ASN A 51 8.16 0.83 12.67
C ASN A 51 6.87 0.99 11.84
N TYR A 52 5.92 0.09 12.12
CA TYR A 52 4.51 0.20 11.73
C TYR A 52 3.89 1.59 11.97
N PRO A 53 4.07 2.24 13.14
CA PRO A 53 3.47 3.55 13.40
C PRO A 53 4.08 4.69 12.57
N GLU A 54 5.40 4.72 12.32
CA GLU A 54 6.02 5.81 11.55
C GLU A 54 5.62 5.81 10.08
N ILE A 55 5.45 4.62 9.48
CA ILE A 55 5.04 4.51 8.08
C ILE A 55 3.57 4.95 7.95
N LEU A 56 2.71 4.54 8.88
CA LEU A 56 1.32 4.99 8.95
C LEU A 56 1.25 6.51 9.15
N GLU A 57 2.06 7.06 10.05
CA GLU A 57 2.13 8.50 10.29
C GLU A 57 2.55 9.24 9.02
N LYS A 58 3.61 8.80 8.31
CA LYS A 58 4.02 9.42 7.04
C LYS A 58 2.94 9.37 5.96
N ILE A 59 2.17 8.28 5.88
CA ILE A 59 1.09 8.14 4.89
C ILE A 59 -0.09 9.05 5.26
N ILE A 60 -0.46 9.10 6.54
CA ILE A 60 -1.54 9.96 7.04
C ILE A 60 -1.16 11.44 6.86
N THR A 61 0.05 11.83 7.25
CA THR A 61 0.55 13.21 7.07
C THR A 61 0.54 13.63 5.61
N LYS A 62 1.02 12.78 4.69
CA LYS A 62 0.96 13.07 3.25
C LYS A 62 -0.47 13.21 2.73
N GLN A 63 -1.41 12.38 3.18
CA GLN A 63 -2.83 12.50 2.77
C GLN A 63 -3.50 13.75 3.32
N VAL A 64 -3.16 14.17 4.54
CA VAL A 64 -3.66 15.41 5.16
C VAL A 64 -3.08 16.65 4.48
N GLU A 65 -1.79 16.62 4.12
CA GLU A 65 -1.17 17.69 3.30
C GLU A 65 -1.79 17.79 1.91
N LEU A 66 -2.01 16.66 1.22
CA LEU A 66 -2.65 16.65 -0.10
C LEU A 66 -4.11 17.14 -0.05
N ASN A 67 -4.86 16.85 1.01
CA ASN A 67 -6.23 17.35 1.18
C ASN A 67 -6.30 18.87 1.41
N LYS A 68 -5.24 19.49 1.95
CA LYS A 68 -5.19 20.94 2.14
C LYS A 68 -4.97 21.74 0.85
N ASN A 69 -4.55 21.08 -0.25
CA ASN A 69 -4.32 21.74 -1.54
C ASN A 69 -5.49 21.56 -2.53
N VAL A 70 -6.64 21.07 -2.08
CA VAL A 70 -7.88 21.09 -2.88
C VAL A 70 -8.67 22.33 -2.43
N CYS A 71 -8.29 23.48 -3.00
CA CYS A 71 -9.02 24.74 -2.91
C CYS A 71 -9.73 24.97 -4.24
#